data_AF-A0A258C8Z1-F1
#
_entry.id   AF-A0A258C8Z1-F1
#
_cell.length_a   1.000
_cell.length_b   1.000
_cell.length_c   1.000
_cell.angle_alpha   90.00
_cell.angle_beta   90.00
_cell.angle_gamma   90.00
#
_symmetry.space_group_name_H-M   'P 1'
#
loop_
_entity.id
_entity.type
_entity.pdbx_description
1 polymer ?
#
loop_
_entity_poly.entity_id
_entity_poly.type
_entity_poly.pdbx_seq_one_letter_code
_entity_poly.pdbx_strand_id
1 'polypeptide(L)' 'MNKDNSDLSKHTPMMQQYWRLKREHPDQLMFYRMGDFYELFYEDAKKAAKLLDITL' A
#
# COMPACT_ATOMS: atom_id res chain seq x y z
N MET A 1 18.99 -9.46 -15.26
CA MET A 1 18.30 -8.18 -14.98
C MET A 1 16.82 -8.39 -15.22
N ASN A 2 16.08 -8.82 -14.20
CA ASN A 2 14.68 -9.20 -14.36
C ASN A 2 13.82 -7.95 -14.47
N LYS A 3 13.11 -7.85 -15.60
CA LYS A 3 12.13 -6.82 -15.88
C LYS A 3 10.84 -7.13 -15.12
N ASP A 4 10.83 -6.90 -13.82
CA ASP A 4 9.56 -6.75 -13.08
C ASP A 4 9.12 -5.28 -13.18
N ASN A 5 8.95 -4.80 -14.41
CA ASN A 5 8.27 -3.54 -14.66
C ASN A 5 6.77 -3.87 -14.69
N SER A 6 6.21 -4.13 -13.51
CA SER A 6 4.77 -4.26 -13.34
C SER A 6 4.14 -3.00 -13.91
N ASP A 7 3.39 -3.16 -15.00
CA ASP A 7 2.72 -2.05 -15.65
C ASP A 7 1.63 -1.51 -14.71
N LEU A 8 2.00 -0.49 -13.93
CA LEU A 8 1.12 0.13 -12.97
C LEU A 8 0.01 0.95 -13.63
N SER A 9 0.07 1.20 -14.95
CA SER A 9 -0.93 2.03 -15.65
C SER A 9 -2.36 1.48 -15.54
N LYS A 10 -2.50 0.18 -15.27
CA LYS A 10 -3.80 -0.49 -15.05
C LYS A 10 -4.44 -0.20 -13.68
N HIS A 11 -3.67 0.35 -12.75
CA HIS A 11 -4.15 0.71 -11.42
C HIS A 11 -4.62 2.16 -11.36
N THR A 12 -5.51 2.47 -10.40
CA THR A 12 -5.92 3.85 -10.14
C THR A 12 -4.69 4.71 -9.82
N PRO A 13 -4.70 6.03 -10.12
CA PRO A 13 -3.54 6.90 -9.86
C PRO A 13 -3.02 6.80 -8.42
N MET A 14 -3.91 6.66 -7.44
CA MET A 14 -3.55 6.46 -6.04
C MET A 14 -2.79 5.14 -5.80
N MET A 15 -3.24 4.04 -6.41
CA MET A 15 -2.55 2.75 -6.30
C MET A 15 -1.21 2.72 -7.01
N GLN A 16 -1.04 3.48 -8.10
CA GLN A 16 0.27 3.66 -8.74
C GLN A 16 1.27 4.33 -7.78
N GLN A 17 0.81 5.36 -7.05
CA GLN A 17 1.60 6.02 -6.02
C GLN A 17 1.91 5.08 -4.85
N TYR A 18 0.96 4.26 -4.41
CA TYR A 18 1.19 3.21 -3.41
C TYR A 18 2.33 2.28 -3.80
N TRP A 19 2.27 1.69 -4.99
CA TRP A 19 3.32 0.76 -5.43
C TRP A 19 4.67 1.42 -5.67
N ARG A 20 4.71 2.72 -6.00
CA ARG A 20 5.97 3.47 -6.08
C ARG A 20 6.59 3.64 -4.70
N LEU A 21 5.85 4.23 -3.75
CA LEU A 21 6.33 4.49 -2.40
C LEU A 21 6.64 3.20 -1.64
N LYS A 22 5.85 2.16 -1.84
CA LYS A 22 6.08 0.86 -1.19
C LYS A 22 7.36 0.18 -1.65
N ARG A 23 7.77 0.39 -2.92
CA ARG A 23 9.06 -0.12 -3.42
C ARG A 23 10.25 0.63 -2.83
N GLU A 24 10.08 1.92 -2.55
CA GLU A 24 11.11 2.74 -1.90
C GLU A 24 11.19 2.44 -0.39
N HIS A 25 10.08 2.06 0.24
CA HIS A 25 9.97 1.79 1.67
C HIS A 25 9.22 0.46 1.95
N PRO A 26 9.83 -0.69 1.64
CA PRO A 26 9.15 -1.99 1.73
C PRO A 26 8.71 -2.37 3.16
N ASP A 27 9.45 -1.91 4.16
CA ASP A 27 9.26 -2.29 5.57
C ASP A 27 8.34 -1.33 6.34
N GLN A 28 7.90 -0.23 5.73
CA GLN A 28 7.05 0.76 6.37
C GLN A 28 5.57 0.53 6.05
N LEU A 29 4.68 0.77 7.01
CA LEU A 29 3.23 0.78 6.78
C LEU A 29 2.80 2.11 6.18
N MET A 30 2.09 2.06 5.05
CA MET A 30 1.60 3.25 4.37
C MET A 30 0.15 3.57 4.76
N PHE A 31 -0.05 4.64 5.52
CA PHE A 31 -1.37 5.14 5.91
C PHE A 31 -1.87 6.19 4.91
N TYR A 32 -2.98 5.92 4.24
CA TYR A 32 -3.62 6.85 3.30
C TYR A 32 -4.80 7.53 3.96
N ARG A 33 -4.76 8.87 4.02
CA ARG A 33 -5.90 9.64 4.52
C ARG A 33 -7.02 9.65 3.48
N MET A 34 -8.17 9.08 3.85
CA MET A 34 -9.40 9.09 3.07
C MET A 34 -10.51 9.71 3.93
N GLY A 35 -10.67 11.02 3.79
CA GLY A 35 -11.57 11.80 4.66
C GLY A 35 -11.09 11.81 6.12
N ASP A 36 -11.92 11.25 6.99
CA ASP A 36 -11.71 11.20 8.44
C ASP A 36 -10.95 9.95 8.89
N PHE A 37 -10.73 8.98 8.00
CA PHE A 37 -10.06 7.72 8.30
C PHE A 37 -8.71 7.61 7.60
N TYR A 38 -7.86 6.74 8.15
CA TYR A 38 -6.69 6.24 7.45
C TYR A 38 -6.95 4.83 6.97
N GLU A 39 -6.70 4.59 5.68
CA GLU A 39 -6.78 3.29 5.06
C GLU A 39 -5.38 2.75 4.75
N LEU A 40 -5.21 1.44 4.92
CA LEU A 40 -4.04 0.71 4.46
C LEU A 40 -4.51 -0.27 3.39
N PHE A 41 -3.60 -0.63 2.48
CA PHE A 41 -3.93 -1.47 1.34
C PHE A 41 -3.07 -2.75 1.33
N TYR A 42 -3.60 -3.81 0.71
CA TYR A 42 -2.90 -5.07 0.47
C TYR A 42 -2.25 -5.67 1.73
N GLU A 43 -0.94 -5.95 1.67
CA GLU A 43 -0.20 -6.54 2.78
C GLU A 43 -0.07 -5.60 3.99
N ASP A 44 -0.14 -4.28 3.77
CA ASP A 44 -0.10 -3.32 4.88
C ASP A 44 -1.39 -3.37 5.70
N ALA A 45 -2.54 -3.60 5.07
CA ALA A 45 -3.81 -3.84 5.76
C ALA A 45 -3.75 -5.09 6.64
N LYS A 46 -3.25 -6.21 6.10
CA LYS A 46 -3.10 -7.47 6.86
C LYS A 46 -2.14 -7.32 8.03
N LYS A 47 -1.00 -6.66 7.81
CA LYS A 47 -0.01 -6.38 8.87
C LYS A 47 -0.61 -5.48 9.94
N ALA A 48 -1.27 -4.40 9.56
CA ALA A 48 -1.92 -3.47 10.48
C ALA A 48 -3.02 -4.16 11.30
N ALA A 49 -3.86 -4.99 10.67
CA ALA A 49 -4.89 -5.77 11.37
C ALA A 49 -4.29 -6.63 12.49
N LYS A 50 -3.18 -7.33 12.21
CA LYS A 50 -2.49 -8.15 13.22
C LYS A 50 -1.78 -7.33 14.30
N LEU A 51 -1.20 -6.18 13.94
CA LEU A 51 -0.37 -5.37 14.85
C LEU A 51 -1.19 -4.42 15.72
N LEU A 52 -2.30 -3.91 15.20
CA LEU A 52 -3.12 -2.87 15.82
C LEU A 52 -4.45 -3.41 16.33
N ASP A 53 -4.73 -4.71 16.14
CA ASP A 53 -5.98 -5.38 16.50
C ASP A 53 -7.20 -4.68 15.90
N ILE A 54 -7.10 -4.36 14.61
CA ILE A 54 -8.17 -3.74 13.81
C ILE A 54 -8.72 -4.74 12.79
N THR A 55 -9.98 -4.55 12.40
CA THR A 55 -10.65 -5.40 11.41
C THR A 55 -10.04 -5.21 10.02
N LEU A 56 -9.90 -6.33 9.28
CA LEU A 56 -9.48 -6.36 7.87
C LEU A 56 -10.68 -6.34 6.91
#